data_AF-A0AAJ2WMY6-F1
#
_entry.id   AF-A0AAJ2WMY6-F1
#
_cell.length_a   1.000
_cell.length_b   1.000
_cell.length_c   1.000
_cell.angle_alpha   90.00
_cell.angle_beta   90.00
_cell.angle_gamma   90.00
#
_symmetry.space_group_name_H-M   'P 1'
#
loop_
_entity.id
_entity.type
_entity.pdbx_description
1 polymer ?
#
loop_
_entity_poly.entity_id
_entity_poly.type
_entity_poly.pdbx_seq_one_letter_code
_entity_poly.pdbx_strand_id
1 'polypeptide(L)'
;MYRWASRFISYRTFYLWRARYYYYTRRVDVLLLSNVLCFAVVVFVLWYYWKFSTVPPPRLHPQAAALRVEGITNEAILRIAMVRRAGSPPGQDFTTGEDIRASTLRTMRVRQVLDGEVAWRLKATLLADIADYIEATNGCAPYQCARVQAHISLLREAAAENRGINRALQPILDGPPDRVPSLEGVERQRVKSGWSDAFSDIYHQAWLLNDLRTMHARMMAEYPRRAPAPWLPEWLLGAGPTTGSGMPL
;
A
#
# COMPACT_ATOMS: atom_id res chain seq x y z
N MET A 1 -41.59 -27.27 36.39
CA MET A 1 -40.26 -26.63 36.42
C MET A 1 -39.17 -27.51 37.02
N TYR A 2 -39.29 -28.06 38.25
CA TYR A 2 -38.23 -28.92 38.82
C TYR A 2 -37.94 -30.21 38.02
N ARG A 3 -38.96 -30.79 37.36
CA ARG A 3 -38.83 -31.98 36.50
C ARG A 3 -37.70 -31.87 35.47
N TRP A 4 -37.46 -30.69 34.91
CA TRP A 4 -36.40 -30.46 33.90
C TRP A 4 -35.00 -30.43 34.51
N ALA A 5 -34.85 -29.88 35.73
CA ALA A 5 -33.57 -29.79 36.45
C ALA A 5 -33.28 -31.00 37.35
N SER A 6 -34.23 -31.94 37.49
CA SER A 6 -34.17 -33.08 38.42
C SER A 6 -33.01 -34.04 38.16
N ARG A 7 -32.49 -34.08 36.92
CA ARG A 7 -31.31 -34.88 36.54
C ARG A 7 -29.98 -34.29 37.05
N PHE A 8 -29.92 -32.98 37.31
CA PHE A 8 -28.66 -32.29 37.60
C PHE A 8 -28.59 -31.78 39.03
N ILE A 9 -29.73 -31.48 39.66
CA ILE A 9 -29.76 -30.80 40.96
C ILE A 9 -30.83 -31.43 41.86
N SER A 10 -30.45 -31.69 43.12
CA SER A 10 -31.36 -32.21 44.14
C SER A 10 -32.51 -31.23 44.43
N TYR A 11 -33.66 -31.76 44.85
CA TYR A 11 -34.88 -30.96 45.07
C TYR A 11 -34.64 -29.79 46.03
N ARG A 12 -33.96 -30.07 47.15
CA ARG A 12 -33.60 -29.07 48.17
C ARG A 12 -32.69 -27.99 47.60
N THR A 13 -31.69 -28.37 46.81
CA THR A 13 -30.74 -27.42 46.21
C THR A 13 -31.42 -26.53 45.17
N PHE A 14 -32.35 -27.07 44.37
CA PHE A 14 -33.10 -26.29 43.38
C PHE A 14 -33.95 -25.19 44.02
N TYR A 15 -34.68 -25.50 45.08
CA TYR A 15 -35.55 -24.53 45.76
C TYR A 15 -34.75 -23.49 46.57
N LEU A 16 -33.63 -23.89 47.19
CA LEU A 16 -32.71 -22.94 47.83
C LEU A 16 -32.08 -21.99 46.80
N TRP A 17 -31.65 -22.52 45.65
CA TRP A 17 -31.09 -21.70 44.58
C TRP A 17 -32.13 -20.73 44.01
N ARG A 18 -33.36 -21.20 43.77
CA ARG A 18 -34.46 -20.35 43.30
C ARG A 18 -34.82 -19.26 44.31
N ALA A 19 -34.87 -19.58 45.60
CA ALA A 19 -35.14 -18.60 46.65
C ALA A 19 -34.03 -17.54 46.73
N ARG A 20 -32.77 -17.97 46.63
CA ARG A 20 -31.60 -17.09 46.62
C ARG A 20 -31.57 -16.22 45.36
N TYR A 21 -31.90 -16.79 44.20
CA TYR A 21 -32.05 -16.06 42.94
C TYR A 21 -33.14 -15.00 43.02
N TYR A 22 -34.32 -15.33 43.56
CA TYR A 22 -35.39 -14.35 43.79
C TYR A 22 -34.98 -13.28 44.81
N TYR A 23 -34.24 -13.64 45.86
CA TYR A 23 -33.75 -12.66 46.84
C TYR A 23 -32.78 -11.65 46.22
N TYR A 24 -31.85 -12.10 45.36
CA TYR A 24 -30.92 -11.22 44.66
C TYR A 24 -31.58 -10.40 43.55
N THR A 25 -32.50 -10.99 42.78
CA THR A 25 -33.18 -10.29 41.67
C THR A 25 -34.31 -9.37 42.14
N ARG A 26 -34.82 -9.53 43.37
CA ARG A 26 -35.87 -8.68 43.96
C ARG A 26 -35.46 -7.21 44.17
N ARG A 27 -34.17 -6.90 44.18
CA ARG A 27 -33.64 -5.53 44.27
C ARG A 27 -33.04 -5.02 42.95
N VAL A 28 -33.10 -5.82 41.88
CA VAL A 28 -32.68 -5.37 40.55
C VAL A 28 -33.83 -4.53 39.98
N ASP A 29 -33.82 -3.24 40.32
CA ASP A 29 -34.76 -2.30 39.74
C ASP A 29 -34.49 -2.12 38.25
N VAL A 30 -35.56 -2.13 37.45
CA VAL A 30 -35.51 -1.82 36.02
C VAL A 30 -34.79 -0.50 35.75
N LEU A 31 -34.89 0.45 36.69
CA LEU A 31 -34.23 1.74 36.66
C LEU A 31 -32.70 1.63 36.81
N LEU A 32 -32.20 0.70 37.62
CA LEU A 32 -30.76 0.43 37.75
C LEU A 32 -30.18 -0.20 36.48
N LEU A 33 -30.91 -1.13 35.87
CA LEU A 33 -30.54 -1.70 34.56
C LEU A 33 -30.55 -0.65 33.45
N SER A 34 -31.56 0.23 33.43
CA SER A 34 -31.65 1.34 32.49
C SER A 34 -30.47 2.31 32.62
N ASN A 35 -30.10 2.67 33.85
CA ASN A 35 -28.95 3.54 34.11
C ASN A 35 -27.64 2.89 33.66
N VAL A 36 -27.41 1.61 33.97
CA VAL A 36 -26.22 0.88 33.54
C VAL A 36 -26.13 0.82 32.01
N LEU A 37 -27.25 0.56 31.33
CA LEU A 37 -27.31 0.57 29.87
C LEU A 37 -26.96 1.95 29.31
N CYS A 38 -27.51 3.02 29.91
CA CYS A 38 -27.25 4.40 29.50
C CYS A 38 -25.77 4.77 29.68
N PHE A 39 -25.15 4.39 30.81
CA PHE A 39 -23.71 4.57 31.02
C PHE A 39 -22.87 3.78 30.01
N ALA A 40 -23.25 2.54 29.69
CA ALA A 40 -22.55 1.75 28.69
C ALA A 40 -22.60 2.42 27.30
N VAL A 41 -23.74 2.99 26.91
CA VAL A 41 -23.88 3.75 25.66
C VAL A 41 -22.97 4.98 25.68
N VAL A 42 -22.95 5.75 26.77
CA VAL A 42 -22.09 6.95 26.87
C VAL A 42 -20.61 6.58 26.78
N VAL A 43 -20.18 5.53 27.49
CA VAL A 43 -18.79 5.04 27.42
C VAL A 43 -18.45 4.61 26.00
N PHE A 44 -19.37 3.93 25.30
CA PHE A 44 -19.17 3.50 23.91
C PHE A 44 -19.05 4.69 22.95
N VAL A 45 -19.88 5.73 23.12
CA VAL A 45 -19.81 6.97 22.33
C VAL A 45 -18.50 7.72 22.60
N LEU A 46 -18.06 7.82 23.86
CA LEU A 46 -16.79 8.45 24.20
C LEU A 46 -15.59 7.67 23.65
N TRP A 47 -15.61 6.35 23.74
CA TRP A 47 -14.60 5.49 23.12
C TRP A 47 -14.56 5.68 21.60
N TYR A 48 -15.72 5.74 20.95
CA TYR A 48 -15.83 5.98 19.53
C TYR A 48 -15.28 7.37 19.14
N TYR A 49 -15.66 8.41 19.88
CA TYR A 49 -15.17 9.78 19.66
C TYR A 49 -13.66 9.90 19.88
N TRP A 50 -13.13 9.27 20.92
CA TRP A 50 -11.70 9.21 21.18
C TRP A 50 -10.96 8.49 20.05
N LYS A 51 -11.48 7.37 19.56
CA LYS A 51 -10.91 6.63 18.44
C LYS A 51 -10.94 7.43 17.13
N PHE A 52 -11.97 8.26 16.91
CA PHE A 52 -12.06 9.14 15.74
C PHE A 52 -11.11 10.34 15.82
N SER A 53 -10.87 10.88 17.02
CA SER A 53 -9.99 12.04 17.23
C SER A 53 -8.51 11.68 17.34
N THR A 54 -8.16 10.41 17.57
CA THR A 54 -6.77 9.92 17.67
C THR A 54 -6.20 9.37 16.36
N VAL A 55 -6.91 9.56 15.26
CA VAL A 55 -6.50 9.12 13.92
C VAL A 55 -5.19 9.83 13.53
N PRO A 56 -4.05 9.12 13.38
CA PRO A 56 -2.77 9.78 13.12
C PRO A 56 -2.82 10.51 11.78
N PRO A 57 -2.37 11.78 11.71
CA PRO A 57 -2.35 12.51 10.46
C PRO A 57 -1.42 11.81 9.46
N PRO A 58 -1.73 11.88 8.14
CA PRO A 58 -0.87 11.28 7.13
C PRO A 58 0.55 11.87 7.20
N ARG A 59 1.56 11.01 7.03
CA ARG A 59 2.97 11.46 7.04
C ARG A 59 3.26 12.39 5.87
N LEU A 60 2.59 12.16 4.74
CA LEU A 60 2.73 12.99 3.55
C LEU A 60 1.38 13.54 3.09
N HIS A 61 1.28 14.86 3.01
CA HIS A 61 0.09 15.49 2.43
C HIS A 61 -0.03 15.16 0.93
N PRO A 62 -1.23 14.85 0.40
CA PRO A 62 -1.42 14.41 -0.98
C PRO A 62 -0.93 15.44 -2.03
N GLN A 63 -1.03 16.73 -1.73
CA GLN A 63 -0.48 17.79 -2.58
C GLN A 63 1.05 17.78 -2.61
N ALA A 64 1.68 17.56 -1.45
CA ALA A 64 3.14 17.43 -1.36
C ALA A 64 3.63 16.16 -2.08
N ALA A 65 2.88 15.06 -1.99
CA ALA A 65 3.13 13.86 -2.78
C ALA A 65 3.09 14.14 -4.29
N ALA A 66 2.11 14.92 -4.75
CA ALA A 66 2.00 15.29 -6.16
C ALA A 66 3.19 16.07 -6.68
N LEU A 67 3.60 17.12 -5.97
CA LEU A 67 4.78 17.90 -6.35
C LEU A 67 6.06 17.05 -6.37
N ARG A 68 6.22 16.13 -5.40
CA ARG A 68 7.39 15.25 -5.36
C ARG A 68 7.42 14.25 -6.51
N VAL A 69 6.28 13.63 -6.84
CA VAL A 69 6.21 12.74 -8.00
C VAL A 69 6.49 13.50 -9.29
N GLU A 70 5.87 14.67 -9.47
CA GLU A 70 6.10 15.51 -10.66
C GLU A 70 7.58 15.92 -10.81
N GLY A 71 8.21 16.32 -9.71
CA GLY A 71 9.65 16.63 -9.67
C GLY A 71 10.51 15.43 -10.11
N ILE A 72 10.24 14.25 -9.57
CA ILE A 72 10.96 13.00 -9.93
C ILE A 72 10.73 12.64 -11.41
N THR A 73 9.50 12.75 -11.91
CA THR A 73 9.20 12.45 -13.31
C THR A 73 9.86 13.43 -14.27
N ASN A 74 9.85 14.72 -13.93
CA ASN A 74 10.48 15.76 -14.75
C ASN A 74 12.00 15.59 -14.76
N GLU A 75 12.61 15.26 -13.62
CA GLU A 75 14.04 14.94 -13.56
C GLU A 75 14.40 13.72 -14.41
N ALA A 76 13.60 12.66 -14.36
CA ALA A 76 13.81 11.47 -15.19
C ALA A 76 13.74 11.80 -16.69
N ILE A 77 12.70 12.54 -17.13
CA ILE A 77 12.53 12.97 -18.53
C ILE A 77 13.71 13.86 -18.97
N LEU A 78 14.13 14.80 -18.12
CA LEU A 78 15.26 15.67 -18.40
C LEU A 78 16.55 14.86 -18.60
N ARG A 79 16.84 13.88 -17.72
CA ARG A 79 18.02 13.02 -17.87
C ARG A 79 17.94 12.15 -19.12
N ILE A 80 16.78 11.60 -19.45
CA ILE A 80 16.56 10.86 -20.71
C ILE A 80 16.89 11.76 -21.92
N ALA A 81 16.38 13.00 -21.92
CA ALA A 81 16.64 13.96 -22.98
C ALA A 81 18.14 14.30 -23.07
N MET A 82 18.84 14.41 -21.94
CA MET A 82 20.30 14.60 -21.92
C MET A 82 21.05 13.40 -22.51
N VAL A 83 20.64 12.16 -22.22
CA VAL A 83 21.27 10.97 -22.81
C VAL A 83 21.10 10.96 -24.34
N ARG A 84 19.90 11.28 -24.83
CA ARG A 84 19.60 11.30 -26.27
C ARG A 84 20.37 12.40 -27.01
N ARG A 85 20.63 13.54 -26.36
CA ARG A 85 21.41 14.65 -26.95
C ARG A 85 22.92 14.47 -26.82
N ALA A 86 23.36 13.49 -26.05
CA ALA A 86 24.76 13.28 -25.76
C ALA A 86 25.45 12.40 -26.82
N GLY A 87 26.40 12.99 -27.55
CA GLY A 87 27.54 12.26 -28.10
C GLY A 87 27.51 11.89 -29.58
N SER A 88 26.38 11.98 -30.28
CA SER A 88 26.33 11.75 -31.74
C SER A 88 25.04 12.29 -32.35
N PRO A 89 25.01 12.57 -33.67
CA PRO A 89 23.77 12.83 -34.40
C PRO A 89 22.71 11.75 -34.12
N PRO A 90 21.42 12.09 -34.15
CA PRO A 90 20.35 11.13 -33.90
C PRO A 90 20.51 9.86 -34.74
N GLY A 91 20.54 8.71 -34.07
CA GLY A 91 20.61 7.39 -34.73
C GLY A 91 22.00 6.91 -35.15
N GLN A 92 23.08 7.67 -34.92
CA GLN A 92 24.44 7.15 -35.12
C GLN A 92 24.87 6.23 -33.97
N ASP A 93 25.49 5.11 -34.33
CA ASP A 93 26.07 4.16 -33.40
C ASP A 93 27.40 4.69 -32.84
N PHE A 94 27.70 4.39 -31.58
CA PHE A 94 28.98 4.72 -30.98
C PHE A 94 30.11 3.89 -31.62
N THR A 95 31.22 4.55 -31.94
CA THR A 95 32.38 3.92 -32.59
C THR A 95 33.49 3.54 -31.62
N THR A 96 33.51 4.15 -30.43
CA THR A 96 34.53 3.89 -29.40
C THR A 96 33.95 3.22 -28.15
N GLY A 97 34.78 2.43 -27.46
CA GLY A 97 34.40 1.83 -26.17
C GLY A 97 34.15 2.88 -25.08
N GLU A 98 34.88 4.00 -25.13
CA GLU A 98 34.69 5.13 -24.20
C GLU A 98 33.31 5.77 -24.35
N ASP A 99 32.82 5.97 -25.57
CA ASP A 99 31.49 6.51 -25.83
C ASP A 99 30.39 5.59 -25.31
N ILE A 100 30.55 4.27 -25.52
CA ILE A 100 29.63 3.25 -25.02
C ILE A 100 29.61 3.27 -23.49
N ARG A 101 30.77 3.37 -22.83
CA ARG A 101 30.87 3.45 -21.37
C ARG A 101 30.25 4.74 -20.82
N ALA A 102 30.55 5.88 -21.44
CA ALA A 102 29.99 7.17 -21.05
C ALA A 102 28.47 7.23 -21.26
N SER A 103 27.96 6.62 -22.33
CA SER A 103 26.52 6.46 -22.55
C SER A 103 25.89 5.54 -21.51
N THR A 104 26.49 4.38 -21.25
CA THR A 104 26.01 3.41 -20.25
C THR A 104 25.92 4.04 -18.85
N LEU A 105 26.94 4.80 -18.46
CA LEU A 105 26.94 5.50 -17.18
C LEU A 105 25.81 6.54 -17.11
N ARG A 106 25.52 7.25 -18.21
CA ARG A 106 24.41 8.19 -18.30
C ARG A 106 23.06 7.48 -18.25
N THR A 107 22.87 6.38 -18.97
CA THR A 107 21.63 5.58 -18.95
C THR A 107 21.37 4.99 -17.57
N MET A 108 22.38 4.47 -16.88
CA MET A 108 22.24 3.98 -15.50
C MET A 108 21.89 5.12 -14.52
N ARG A 109 22.45 6.33 -14.70
CA ARG A 109 22.08 7.50 -13.90
C ARG A 109 20.64 7.97 -14.10
N VAL A 110 20.04 7.74 -15.27
CA VAL A 110 18.60 7.95 -15.47
C VAL A 110 17.83 7.00 -14.56
N ARG A 111 18.21 5.71 -14.55
CA ARG A 111 17.53 4.67 -13.78
C ARG A 111 17.61 4.88 -12.27
N GLN A 112 18.72 5.45 -11.82
CA GLN A 112 18.92 5.85 -10.43
C GLN A 112 17.98 6.97 -9.95
N VAL A 113 17.29 7.72 -10.82
CA VAL A 113 16.32 8.75 -10.38
C VAL A 113 15.17 8.12 -9.59
N LEU A 114 14.67 6.96 -10.05
CA LEU A 114 13.54 6.27 -9.43
C LEU A 114 13.94 5.33 -8.29
N ASP A 115 15.22 4.96 -8.23
CA ASP A 115 15.81 4.15 -7.15
C ASP A 115 16.60 5.00 -6.13
N GLY A 116 16.69 6.30 -6.36
CA GLY A 116 17.37 7.24 -5.48
C GLY A 116 16.66 7.39 -4.13
N GLU A 117 17.40 7.87 -3.14
CA GLU A 117 16.91 7.99 -1.76
C GLU A 117 15.59 8.77 -1.65
N VAL A 118 15.44 9.85 -2.41
CA VAL A 118 14.23 10.69 -2.42
C VAL A 118 13.02 9.89 -2.94
N ALA A 119 13.16 9.21 -4.07
CA ALA A 119 12.09 8.43 -4.67
C ALA A 119 11.75 7.21 -3.81
N TRP A 120 12.75 6.55 -3.21
CA TRP A 120 12.55 5.43 -2.31
C TRP A 120 11.82 5.84 -1.03
N ARG A 121 12.24 6.93 -0.37
CA ARG A 121 11.56 7.48 0.80
C ARG A 121 10.12 7.89 0.48
N LEU A 122 9.89 8.48 -0.70
CA LEU A 122 8.53 8.83 -1.14
C LEU A 122 7.65 7.58 -1.28
N LYS A 123 8.11 6.56 -2.03
CA LYS A 123 7.40 5.29 -2.19
C LYS A 123 7.08 4.65 -0.83
N ALA A 124 8.07 4.59 0.07
CA ALA A 124 7.89 4.04 1.41
C ALA A 124 6.85 4.82 2.22
N THR A 125 6.88 6.15 2.16
CA THR A 125 5.93 7.01 2.90
C THR A 125 4.51 6.84 2.37
N LEU A 126 4.33 6.81 1.04
CA LEU A 126 3.02 6.60 0.42
C LEU A 126 2.44 5.22 0.78
N LEU A 127 3.26 4.17 0.73
CA LEU A 127 2.84 2.83 1.10
C LEU A 127 2.53 2.70 2.59
N ALA A 128 3.28 3.39 3.46
CA ALA A 128 3.02 3.39 4.90
C ALA A 128 1.70 4.10 5.23
N ASP A 129 1.42 5.25 4.61
CA ASP A 129 0.14 5.94 4.80
C ASP A 129 -1.05 5.11 4.28
N ILE A 130 -0.88 4.39 3.16
CA ILE A 130 -1.89 3.44 2.65
C ILE A 130 -2.09 2.26 3.61
N ALA A 131 -1.00 1.71 4.17
CA ALA A 131 -1.08 0.61 5.12
C ALA A 131 -1.83 1.03 6.40
N ASP A 132 -1.48 2.19 6.96
CA ASP A 132 -2.15 2.74 8.14
C ASP A 132 -3.64 3.00 7.87
N TYR A 133 -3.99 3.46 6.67
CA TYR A 133 -5.38 3.62 6.26
C TYR A 133 -6.13 2.28 6.23
N ILE A 134 -5.52 1.24 5.66
CA ILE A 134 -6.13 -0.10 5.58
C ILE A 134 -6.33 -0.67 6.99
N GLU A 135 -5.34 -0.51 7.87
CA GLU A 135 -5.43 -0.94 9.27
C GLU A 135 -6.51 -0.16 10.03
N ALA A 136 -6.62 1.15 9.82
CA ALA A 136 -7.62 1.98 10.48
C ALA A 136 -9.05 1.71 10.01
N THR A 137 -9.24 1.36 8.74
CA THR A 137 -10.57 1.19 8.12
C THR A 137 -11.01 -0.27 7.95
N ASN A 138 -10.12 -1.25 8.21
CA ASN A 138 -10.32 -2.67 7.89
C ASN A 138 -10.71 -2.91 6.41
N GLY A 139 -10.25 -2.06 5.50
CA GLY A 139 -10.61 -2.14 4.09
C GLY A 139 -9.75 -1.26 3.19
N CYS A 140 -9.93 -1.43 1.87
CA CYS A 140 -9.11 -0.73 0.87
C CYS A 140 -9.88 0.33 0.07
N ALA A 141 -11.07 0.72 0.55
CA ALA A 141 -11.93 1.67 -0.15
C ALA A 141 -11.18 3.00 -0.43
N PRO A 142 -11.40 3.63 -1.60
CA PRO A 142 -12.41 3.32 -2.62
C PRO A 142 -12.00 2.18 -3.58
N TYR A 143 -10.86 1.54 -3.35
CA TYR A 143 -10.35 0.47 -4.19
C TYR A 143 -10.71 -0.91 -3.63
N GLN A 144 -10.70 -1.92 -4.50
CA GLN A 144 -10.72 -3.31 -4.08
C GLN A 144 -9.34 -3.70 -3.56
N CYS A 145 -9.25 -4.48 -2.48
CA CYS A 145 -7.95 -4.88 -1.91
C CYS A 145 -7.10 -5.69 -2.90
N ALA A 146 -7.72 -6.51 -3.75
CA ALA A 146 -7.03 -7.21 -4.83
C ALA A 146 -6.32 -6.25 -5.81
N ARG A 147 -6.94 -5.10 -6.12
CA ARG A 147 -6.33 -4.07 -6.97
C ARG A 147 -5.14 -3.39 -6.28
N VAL A 148 -5.24 -3.10 -4.98
CA VAL A 148 -4.13 -2.53 -4.21
C VAL A 148 -2.95 -3.50 -4.17
N GLN A 149 -3.22 -4.79 -3.90
CA GLN A 149 -2.19 -5.83 -3.89
C GLN A 149 -1.52 -6.01 -5.25
N ALA A 150 -2.31 -6.05 -6.33
CA ALA A 150 -1.79 -6.12 -7.69
C ALA A 150 -0.93 -4.90 -8.05
N HIS A 151 -1.30 -3.70 -7.59
CA HIS A 151 -0.46 -2.51 -7.80
C HIS A 151 0.89 -2.61 -7.09
N ILE A 152 0.89 -3.13 -5.87
CA ILE A 152 2.12 -3.37 -5.09
C ILE A 152 3.01 -4.43 -5.76
N SER A 153 2.43 -5.49 -6.35
CA SER A 153 3.22 -6.49 -7.09
C SER A 153 3.87 -5.89 -8.33
N LEU A 154 3.12 -5.11 -9.12
CA LEU A 154 3.67 -4.39 -10.29
C LEU A 154 4.82 -3.45 -9.91
N LEU A 155 4.70 -2.72 -8.79
CA LEU A 155 5.78 -1.87 -8.28
C LEU A 155 7.05 -2.66 -7.93
N ARG A 156 6.90 -3.86 -7.35
CA ARG A 156 8.03 -4.74 -6.99
C ARG A 156 8.68 -5.35 -8.22
N GLU A 157 7.86 -5.80 -9.18
CA GLU A 157 8.32 -6.35 -10.46
C GLU A 157 9.11 -5.31 -11.24
N ALA A 158 8.57 -4.10 -11.39
CA ALA A 158 9.26 -3.02 -12.09
C ALA A 158 10.58 -2.64 -11.39
N ALA A 159 10.64 -2.67 -10.05
CA ALA A 159 11.89 -2.45 -9.31
C ALA A 159 12.89 -3.61 -9.46
N ALA A 160 12.43 -4.84 -9.69
CA ALA A 160 13.29 -5.97 -9.99
C ALA A 160 13.84 -5.89 -11.42
N GLU A 161 13.02 -5.51 -12.40
CA GLU A 161 13.41 -5.31 -13.79
C GLU A 161 14.51 -4.26 -13.92
N ASN A 162 14.33 -3.07 -13.32
CA ASN A 162 15.33 -2.00 -13.36
C ASN A 162 16.66 -2.45 -12.72
N ARG A 163 16.62 -3.15 -11.58
CA ARG A 163 17.82 -3.76 -10.97
C ARG A 163 18.47 -4.81 -11.87
N GLY A 164 17.69 -5.59 -12.61
CA GLY A 164 18.18 -6.55 -13.59
C GLY A 164 18.95 -5.87 -14.72
N ILE A 165 18.37 -4.82 -15.30
CA ILE A 165 19.01 -4.03 -16.37
C ILE A 165 20.32 -3.39 -15.87
N ASN A 166 20.30 -2.76 -14.69
CA ASN A 166 21.51 -2.14 -14.13
C ASN A 166 22.61 -3.17 -13.87
N ARG A 167 22.28 -4.38 -13.37
CA ARG A 167 23.26 -5.47 -13.22
C ARG A 167 23.81 -5.96 -14.55
N ALA A 168 22.98 -6.05 -15.59
CA ALA A 168 23.41 -6.48 -16.91
C ALA A 168 24.35 -5.47 -17.59
N LEU A 169 24.18 -4.18 -17.29
CA LEU A 169 25.02 -3.09 -17.83
C LEU A 169 26.29 -2.82 -17.01
N GLN A 170 26.31 -3.22 -15.73
CA GLN A 170 27.44 -3.02 -14.82
C GLN A 170 28.80 -3.52 -15.38
N PRO A 171 28.90 -4.68 -16.08
CA PRO A 171 30.18 -5.16 -16.61
C PRO A 171 30.87 -4.20 -17.59
N ILE A 172 30.10 -3.36 -18.29
CA ILE A 172 30.65 -2.32 -19.19
C ILE A 172 31.43 -1.26 -18.39
N LEU A 173 30.99 -1.00 -17.15
CA LEU A 173 31.61 -0.01 -16.28
C LEU A 173 32.79 -0.59 -15.48
N ASP A 174 32.77 -1.88 -15.17
CA ASP A 174 33.81 -2.54 -14.37
C ASP A 174 35.02 -2.98 -15.22
N GLY A 175 34.84 -3.12 -16.54
CA GLY A 175 35.87 -3.53 -17.47
C GLY A 175 36.89 -2.45 -17.86
N PRO A 176 37.93 -2.81 -18.66
CA PRO A 176 38.89 -1.87 -19.22
C PRO A 176 38.20 -0.83 -20.11
N PRO A 177 38.62 0.46 -20.09
CA PRO A 177 37.95 1.53 -20.84
C PRO A 177 37.90 1.27 -22.36
N ASP A 178 38.90 0.58 -22.91
CA ASP A 178 39.05 0.36 -24.35
C ASP A 178 38.27 -0.87 -24.86
N ARG A 179 37.63 -1.64 -23.96
CA ARG A 179 36.94 -2.88 -24.32
C ARG A 179 35.52 -2.91 -23.81
N VAL A 180 34.59 -3.04 -24.75
CA VAL A 180 33.19 -3.36 -24.43
C VAL A 180 33.06 -4.87 -24.28
N PRO A 181 32.59 -5.38 -23.13
CA PRO A 181 32.35 -6.81 -22.96
C PRO A 181 31.31 -7.31 -23.97
N SER A 182 31.32 -8.61 -24.27
CA SER A 182 30.31 -9.20 -25.15
C SER A 182 28.95 -9.19 -24.45
N LEU A 183 28.16 -8.14 -24.70
CA LEU A 183 26.78 -8.04 -24.26
C LEU A 183 25.90 -8.92 -25.16
N GLU A 184 24.96 -9.62 -24.55
CA GLU A 184 23.97 -10.42 -25.26
C GLU A 184 22.84 -9.54 -25.85
N GLY A 185 22.06 -10.13 -26.78
CA GLY A 185 21.08 -9.51 -27.66
C GLY A 185 20.59 -8.09 -27.33
N VAL A 186 19.66 -7.98 -26.37
CA VAL A 186 18.90 -6.73 -26.08
C VAL A 186 19.77 -5.69 -25.38
N GLU A 187 20.68 -6.13 -24.51
CA GLU A 187 21.62 -5.28 -23.76
C GLU A 187 22.58 -4.57 -24.71
N ARG A 188 23.11 -5.30 -25.70
CA ARG A 188 23.95 -4.72 -26.76
C ARG A 188 23.19 -3.66 -27.54
N GLN A 189 21.92 -3.91 -27.85
CA GLN A 189 21.10 -2.93 -28.58
C GLN A 189 20.90 -1.66 -27.76
N ARG A 190 20.64 -1.75 -26.44
CA ARG A 190 20.39 -0.57 -25.57
C ARG A 190 21.57 0.40 -25.43
N VAL A 191 22.80 -0.09 -25.60
CA VAL A 191 24.02 0.74 -25.45
C VAL A 191 24.64 1.14 -26.79
N LYS A 192 24.02 0.72 -27.91
CA LYS A 192 24.54 0.93 -29.27
C LYS A 192 24.62 2.41 -29.65
N SER A 193 23.64 3.19 -29.22
CA SER A 193 23.57 4.64 -29.40
C SER A 193 22.82 5.33 -28.26
N GLY A 194 22.94 6.65 -28.14
CA GLY A 194 22.17 7.44 -27.17
C GLY A 194 20.65 7.40 -27.39
N TRP A 195 20.21 6.89 -28.55
CA TRP A 195 18.80 6.75 -28.94
C TRP A 195 18.29 5.31 -28.88
N SER A 196 19.19 4.35 -28.65
CA SER A 196 18.87 2.93 -28.73
C SER A 196 18.12 2.40 -27.50
N ASP A 197 18.30 3.03 -26.33
CA ASP A 197 17.51 2.71 -25.14
C ASP A 197 16.15 3.41 -25.19
N ALA A 198 15.08 2.62 -25.18
CA ALA A 198 13.71 3.11 -25.17
C ALA A 198 13.31 3.73 -23.81
N PHE A 199 14.01 3.39 -22.73
CA PHE A 199 13.66 3.77 -21.35
C PHE A 199 12.22 3.39 -20.94
N SER A 200 11.65 2.36 -21.57
CA SER A 200 10.29 1.87 -21.28
C SER A 200 10.10 1.49 -19.82
N ASP A 201 11.16 0.95 -19.19
CA ASP A 201 11.21 0.61 -17.77
C ASP A 201 11.00 1.85 -16.88
N ILE A 202 11.60 2.98 -17.24
CA ILE A 202 11.49 4.23 -16.50
C ILE A 202 10.13 4.90 -16.70
N TYR A 203 9.61 4.90 -17.93
CA TYR A 203 8.25 5.37 -18.18
C TYR A 203 7.21 4.52 -17.42
N HIS A 204 7.38 3.21 -17.41
CA HIS A 204 6.50 2.30 -16.69
C HIS A 204 6.55 2.52 -15.17
N GLN A 205 7.75 2.61 -14.58
CA GLN A 205 7.89 2.90 -13.16
C GLN A 205 7.34 4.28 -12.76
N ALA A 206 7.52 5.30 -13.61
CA ALA A 206 6.94 6.63 -13.40
C ALA A 206 5.41 6.59 -13.40
N TRP A 207 4.82 5.82 -14.32
CA TRP A 207 3.37 5.60 -14.37
C TRP A 207 2.86 4.91 -13.09
N LEU A 208 3.51 3.82 -12.66
CA LEU A 208 3.16 3.12 -11.41
C LEU A 208 3.28 4.00 -10.17
N LEU A 209 4.28 4.88 -10.12
CA LEU A 209 4.46 5.86 -9.03
C LEU A 209 3.34 6.89 -9.02
N ASN A 210 2.91 7.37 -10.19
CA ASN A 210 1.78 8.29 -10.31
C ASN A 210 0.45 7.63 -9.90
N ASP A 211 0.26 6.36 -10.23
CA ASP A 211 -0.90 5.59 -9.80
C ASP A 211 -0.90 5.37 -8.28
N LEU A 212 0.26 5.06 -7.69
CA LEU A 212 0.42 4.96 -6.24
C LEU A 212 0.06 6.28 -5.54
N ARG A 213 0.54 7.40 -6.07
CA ARG A 213 0.17 8.74 -5.59
C ARG A 213 -1.33 8.97 -5.68
N THR A 214 -1.96 8.60 -6.79
CA THR A 214 -3.39 8.79 -6.99
C THR A 214 -4.19 7.95 -5.99
N MET A 215 -3.77 6.70 -5.76
CA MET A 215 -4.34 5.81 -4.77
C MET A 215 -4.23 6.40 -3.36
N HIS A 216 -3.03 6.83 -2.97
CA HIS A 216 -2.78 7.53 -1.71
C HIS A 216 -3.69 8.74 -1.56
N ALA A 217 -3.75 9.64 -2.55
CA ALA A 217 -4.56 10.85 -2.48
C ALA A 217 -6.06 10.55 -2.30
N ARG A 218 -6.59 9.51 -2.97
CA ARG A 218 -8.00 9.13 -2.81
C ARG A 218 -8.27 8.51 -1.44
N MET A 219 -7.40 7.63 -0.95
CA MET A 219 -7.52 7.06 0.38
C MET A 219 -7.40 8.14 1.47
N MET A 220 -6.45 9.06 1.31
CA MET A 220 -6.27 10.20 2.22
C MET A 220 -7.41 11.23 2.14
N ALA A 221 -8.17 11.29 1.05
CA ALA A 221 -9.38 12.10 0.98
C ALA A 221 -10.58 11.43 1.70
N GLU A 222 -10.58 10.10 1.79
CA GLU A 222 -11.55 9.33 2.57
C GLU A 222 -11.20 9.26 4.06
N TYR A 223 -9.92 9.43 4.38
CA TYR A 223 -9.41 9.59 5.74
C TYR A 223 -9.62 11.06 6.17
N PRO A 224 -10.32 11.40 7.28
CA PRO A 224 -10.80 10.59 8.39
C PRO A 224 -12.29 10.18 8.29
N ARG A 225 -12.99 10.48 7.19
CA ARG A 225 -14.44 10.23 7.03
C ARG A 225 -14.84 8.75 7.18
N ARG A 226 -13.92 7.80 6.92
CA ARG A 226 -14.12 6.35 7.10
C ARG A 226 -13.46 5.76 8.34
N ALA A 227 -12.80 6.56 9.18
CA ALA A 227 -12.28 6.08 10.45
C ALA A 227 -13.43 5.62 11.37
N PRO A 228 -13.16 4.67 12.26
CA PRO A 228 -13.69 3.32 12.25
C PRO A 228 -15.18 3.26 12.58
N ALA A 229 -16.04 3.10 11.57
CA ALA A 229 -17.35 2.47 11.78
C ALA A 229 -17.38 1.13 11.04
N PRO A 230 -16.62 0.10 11.50
CA PRO A 230 -16.57 -1.20 10.84
C PRO A 230 -17.95 -1.87 10.72
N TRP A 231 -18.89 -1.45 11.56
CA TRP A 231 -20.30 -1.87 11.59
C TRP A 231 -21.22 -1.08 10.63
N LEU A 232 -20.84 0.13 10.19
CA LEU A 232 -21.69 0.96 9.32
C LEU A 232 -22.00 0.28 7.97
N PRO A 233 -21.04 -0.38 7.29
CA PRO A 233 -21.32 -1.13 6.07
C PRO A 233 -22.26 -2.31 6.32
N GLU A 234 -22.06 -3.08 7.38
CA GLU A 234 -22.91 -4.23 7.74
C GLU A 234 -24.35 -3.80 8.06
N TRP A 235 -24.52 -2.62 8.69
CA TRP A 235 -25.83 -2.10 9.06
C TRP A 235 -26.57 -1.44 7.88
N LEU A 236 -25.85 -0.76 6.98
CA LEU A 236 -26.42 -0.08 5.81
C LEU A 236 -26.69 -1.02 4.63
N LEU A 237 -25.89 -2.07 4.46
CA LEU A 237 -26.04 -3.02 3.36
C LEU A 237 -26.95 -4.21 3.73
N GLY A 238 -27.35 -4.32 5.00
CA GLY A 238 -27.99 -5.52 5.52
C GLY A 238 -27.02 -6.70 5.50
N ALA A 239 -27.21 -7.66 6.40
CA ALA A 239 -26.47 -8.91 6.36
C ALA A 239 -26.75 -9.63 5.03
N GLY A 240 -25.91 -9.42 4.03
CA GLY A 240 -25.80 -10.33 2.89
C GLY A 240 -25.47 -11.71 3.44
N PRO A 241 -26.10 -12.79 2.92
CA PRO A 241 -25.99 -14.10 3.51
C PRO A 241 -24.51 -14.51 3.61
N THR A 242 -24.07 -14.78 4.83
CA THR A 242 -22.82 -15.46 5.12
C THR A 242 -22.86 -16.82 4.43
N THR A 243 -22.23 -16.92 3.26
CA THR A 243 -21.91 -18.21 2.66
C THR A 243 -20.77 -18.80 3.47
N GLY A 244 -21.15 -19.47 4.56
CA GLY A 244 -20.28 -20.35 5.30
C GLY A 244 -19.94 -21.58 4.45
N SER A 245 -18.65 -21.85 4.39
CA SER A 245 -18.01 -23.18 4.28
C SER A 245 -18.34 -24.08 3.08
N GLY A 246 -17.30 -24.46 2.34
CA GLY A 246 -17.19 -25.86 1.91
C GLY A 246 -16.57 -26.20 0.56
N MET A 247 -15.33 -25.77 0.30
CA MET A 247 -14.32 -26.49 -0.52
C MET A 247 -14.73 -26.95 -1.96
N PRO A 248 -13.83 -27.58 -2.76
CA PRO A 248 -13.58 -27.21 -4.16
C PRO A 248 -14.38 -28.03 -5.18
N LEU A 249 -14.48 -27.49 -6.40
CA LEU A 249 -14.36 -28.18 -7.70
C LEU A 249 -13.95 -27.15 -8.76
#